data_AF-A0A2B9PNZ4-F1
#
_entry.id   AF-A0A2B9PNZ4-F1
#
_cell.length_a   1.000
_cell.length_b   1.000
_cell.length_c   1.000
_cell.angle_alpha   90.00
_cell.angle_beta   90.00
_cell.angle_gamma   90.00
#
_symmetry.space_group_name_H-M   'P 1'
#
loop_
_entity.id
_entity.type
_entity.pdbx_description
1 polymer ?
#
loop_
_entity_poly.entity_id
_entity_poly.type
_entity_poly.pdbx_seq_one_letter_code
_entity_poly.pdbx_strand_id
1 'polypeptide(L)'
;MKQLILKDFLIQWKFLMWYILYPILFYMALKDTGNVFIIMSVIFTVMATIKTFEADDKNESEVIVNSLPMLKKEIVFAKYVVSIIILFISVSIGCFTMVMKNGTNIFEFIEMTMVTSISFILVYLSFVLPISFRLGYKKTIFITIVIFMVPIVILETLFQINLEQIQLYNSLLFISSICMFIVSIFVSVKLYEKREF
;
A
#
# COMPACT_ATOMS: atom_id res chain seq x y z
N MET A 1 13.32 -11.83 12.13
CA MET A 1 11.98 -11.16 12.13
C MET A 1 11.98 -9.75 12.74
N LYS A 2 12.03 -9.58 14.07
CA LYS A 2 11.83 -8.26 14.74
C LYS A 2 12.80 -7.16 14.28
N GLN A 3 14.08 -7.50 14.08
CA GLN A 3 15.10 -6.54 13.63
C GLN A 3 14.85 -6.01 12.21
N LEU A 4 14.30 -6.83 11.32
CA LEU A 4 13.95 -6.42 9.94
C LEU A 4 12.81 -5.40 9.96
N ILE A 5 11.78 -5.65 10.76
CA ILE A 5 10.64 -4.74 10.94
C ILE A 5 11.11 -3.40 11.51
N LEU A 6 12.01 -3.43 12.51
CA LEU A 6 12.57 -2.23 13.13
C LEU A 6 13.38 -1.39 12.12
N LYS A 7 14.19 -2.05 11.29
CA LYS A 7 14.96 -1.38 10.23
C LYS A 7 14.03 -0.63 9.28
N ASP A 8 12.98 -1.29 8.79
CA ASP A 8 12.05 -0.70 7.83
C ASP A 8 11.23 0.44 8.46
N PHE A 9 10.87 0.31 9.74
CA PHE A 9 10.20 1.36 10.50
C PHE A 9 11.08 2.61 10.67
N LEU A 10 12.37 2.45 10.95
CA LEU A 10 13.32 3.56 11.05
C LEU A 10 13.48 4.30 9.72
N ILE A 11 13.46 3.58 8.60
CA ILE A 11 13.50 4.17 7.26
C ILE A 11 12.24 5.01 7.04
N GLN A 12 11.06 4.47 7.36
CA GLN A 12 9.79 5.21 7.24
C GLN A 12 9.74 6.44 8.14
N TRP A 13 10.29 6.36 9.36
CA TRP A 13 10.32 7.47 10.31
C TRP A 13 11.00 8.72 9.73
N LYS A 14 12.06 8.54 8.93
CA LYS A 14 12.74 9.67 8.26
C LYS A 14 11.86 10.39 7.24
N PHE A 15 10.90 9.69 6.64
CA PHE A 15 9.96 10.25 5.66
C PHE A 15 8.61 10.63 6.28
N LEU A 16 8.40 10.31 7.56
CA LEU A 16 7.14 10.51 8.28
C LEU A 16 6.69 11.99 8.31
N MET A 17 7.62 12.94 8.28
CA MET A 17 7.30 14.36 8.18
C MET A 17 6.61 14.71 6.84
N TRP A 18 7.16 14.26 5.72
CA TRP A 18 6.57 14.48 4.39
C TRP A 18 5.22 13.79 4.24
N TYR A 19 5.14 12.60 4.83
CA TYR A 19 3.95 11.77 4.94
C TYR A 19 2.80 12.44 5.70
N ILE A 20 3.07 13.31 6.66
CA ILE A 20 2.03 14.09 7.36
C ILE A 20 1.73 15.40 6.60
N LEU A 21 2.75 16.06 6.08
CA LEU A 21 2.61 17.38 5.45
C LEU A 21 1.75 17.35 4.17
N TYR A 22 1.99 16.40 3.28
CA TYR A 22 1.31 16.35 1.98
C TYR A 22 -0.21 16.13 2.09
N PRO A 23 -0.71 15.14 2.86
CA PRO A 23 -2.15 14.96 3.04
C PRO A 23 -2.82 16.21 3.58
N ILE A 24 -2.23 16.87 4.59
CA ILE A 24 -2.79 18.09 5.20
C ILE A 24 -2.94 19.20 4.16
N LEU A 25 -1.89 19.47 3.37
CA LEU A 25 -1.91 20.51 2.33
C LEU A 25 -2.98 20.24 1.27
N PHE A 26 -3.07 19.00 0.78
CA PHE A 26 -4.07 18.63 -0.22
C PHE A 26 -5.50 18.66 0.34
N TYR A 27 -5.68 18.30 1.60
CA TYR A 27 -6.98 18.34 2.25
C TYR A 27 -7.51 19.77 2.45
N MET A 28 -6.61 20.74 2.69
CA MET A 28 -6.94 22.16 2.74
C MET A 28 -7.25 22.73 1.35
N ALA A 29 -6.55 22.25 0.31
CA ALA A 29 -6.69 22.78 -1.05
C ALA A 29 -7.96 22.29 -1.79
N LEU A 30 -8.41 21.07 -1.54
CA LEU A 30 -9.49 20.43 -2.30
C LEU A 30 -10.82 20.43 -1.53
N LYS A 31 -11.94 20.66 -2.23
CA LYS A 31 -13.29 20.71 -1.62
C LYS A 31 -13.92 19.34 -1.41
N ASP A 32 -13.71 18.41 -2.34
CA ASP A 32 -14.22 17.03 -2.24
C ASP A 32 -13.39 16.25 -1.21
N THR A 33 -14.01 15.83 -0.10
CA THR A 33 -13.31 15.19 1.02
C THR A 33 -13.22 13.67 0.89
N GLY A 34 -14.21 13.04 0.29
CA GLY A 34 -14.29 11.57 0.14
C GLY A 34 -13.24 11.04 -0.83
N ASN A 35 -13.25 11.56 -2.05
CA ASN A 35 -12.32 11.09 -3.09
C ASN A 35 -10.87 11.43 -2.75
N VAL A 36 -10.64 12.60 -2.14
CA VAL A 36 -9.29 13.02 -1.72
C VAL A 36 -8.74 12.11 -0.63
N PHE A 37 -9.55 11.69 0.34
CA PHE A 37 -9.12 10.73 1.35
C PHE A 37 -8.69 9.39 0.73
N ILE A 38 -9.48 8.85 -0.20
CA ILE A 38 -9.16 7.57 -0.88
C ILE A 38 -7.86 7.71 -1.68
N ILE A 39 -7.75 8.74 -2.50
CA ILE A 39 -6.58 8.98 -3.35
C ILE A 39 -5.32 9.16 -2.49
N MET A 40 -5.38 9.96 -1.43
CA MET A 40 -4.22 10.27 -0.60
C MET A 40 -3.77 9.07 0.22
N SER A 41 -4.69 8.31 0.81
CA SER A 41 -4.35 7.09 1.56
C SER A 41 -3.68 6.05 0.67
N VAL A 42 -4.19 5.86 -0.55
CA VAL A 42 -3.59 4.95 -1.54
C VAL A 42 -2.21 5.43 -1.98
N ILE A 43 -2.08 6.67 -2.46
CA ILE A 43 -0.79 7.23 -2.93
C ILE A 43 0.26 7.16 -1.82
N PHE A 44 -0.14 7.43 -0.58
CA PHE A 44 0.73 7.32 0.57
C PHE A 44 1.29 5.90 0.72
N THR A 45 0.42 4.87 0.73
CA THR A 45 0.88 3.49 0.88
C THR A 45 1.80 3.10 -0.27
N VAL A 46 1.50 3.56 -1.48
CA VAL A 46 2.33 3.34 -2.68
C VAL A 46 3.72 3.93 -2.49
N MET A 47 3.81 5.20 -2.12
CA MET A 47 5.09 5.88 -1.96
C MET A 47 5.92 5.24 -0.83
N ALA A 48 5.28 4.95 0.30
CA ALA A 48 5.93 4.35 1.46
C ALA A 48 6.45 2.94 1.17
N THR A 49 5.67 2.12 0.47
CA THR A 49 6.10 0.77 0.06
C THR A 49 7.24 0.82 -0.94
N ILE A 50 7.18 1.69 -1.96
CA ILE A 50 8.28 1.85 -2.92
C ILE A 50 9.56 2.26 -2.21
N LYS A 51 9.48 3.17 -1.23
CA LYS A 51 10.65 3.65 -0.47
C LYS A 51 11.32 2.57 0.37
N THR A 52 10.58 1.61 0.94
CA THR A 52 11.21 0.50 1.66
C THR A 52 12.02 -0.39 0.71
N PHE A 53 11.48 -0.69 -0.47
CA PHE A 53 12.21 -1.44 -1.49
C PHE A 53 13.39 -0.65 -2.09
N GLU A 54 13.27 0.68 -2.25
CA GLU A 54 14.38 1.55 -2.69
C GLU A 54 15.56 1.49 -1.71
N ALA A 55 15.26 1.60 -0.42
CA ALA A 55 16.28 1.59 0.61
C ALA A 55 16.99 0.23 0.70
N ASP A 56 16.27 -0.87 0.45
CA ASP A 56 16.85 -2.21 0.40
C ASP A 56 17.79 -2.41 -0.79
N ASP A 57 17.41 -1.92 -1.97
CA ASP A 57 18.23 -1.99 -3.20
C ASP A 57 19.48 -1.10 -3.07
N LYS A 58 19.33 0.12 -2.54
CA LYS A 58 20.43 1.07 -2.38
C LYS A 58 21.50 0.60 -1.39
N ASN A 59 21.10 -0.14 -0.35
CA ASN A 59 22.00 -0.58 0.71
C ASN A 59 22.42 -2.05 0.56
N GLU A 60 22.13 -2.69 -0.59
CA GLU A 60 22.36 -4.13 -0.82
C GLU A 60 21.84 -5.01 0.33
N SER A 61 20.76 -4.57 0.96
CA SER A 61 20.24 -5.21 2.18
C SER A 61 19.78 -6.64 1.91
N GLU A 62 19.40 -6.96 0.68
CA GLU A 62 19.06 -8.33 0.27
C GLU A 62 20.25 -9.29 0.43
N VAL A 63 21.48 -8.88 0.09
CA VAL A 63 22.69 -9.72 0.21
C VAL A 63 23.02 -9.97 1.69
N ILE A 64 22.96 -8.91 2.50
CA ILE A 64 23.24 -8.98 3.94
C ILE A 64 22.21 -9.90 4.61
N VAL A 65 20.93 -9.72 4.32
CA VAL A 65 19.86 -10.52 4.95
C VAL A 65 19.90 -11.99 4.50
N ASN A 66 20.32 -12.27 3.27
CA ASN A 66 20.51 -13.65 2.78
C ASN A 66 21.74 -14.34 3.38
N SER A 67 22.74 -13.59 3.84
CA SER A 67 23.92 -14.15 4.52
C SER A 67 23.64 -14.55 5.99
N LEU A 68 22.52 -14.07 6.56
CA LEU A 68 22.10 -14.43 7.90
C LEU A 68 21.40 -15.80 7.89
N PRO A 69 21.49 -16.58 8.99
CA PRO A 69 20.78 -17.86 9.13
C PRO A 69 19.28 -17.63 9.41
N MET A 70 18.58 -16.93 8.52
CA MET A 70 17.15 -16.68 8.58
C MET A 70 16.42 -17.45 7.47
N LEU A 71 15.19 -17.88 7.75
CA LEU A 71 14.40 -18.58 6.75
C LEU A 71 13.90 -17.58 5.70
N LYS A 72 14.01 -17.94 4.41
CA LYS A 72 13.47 -17.15 3.28
C LYS A 72 12.01 -16.73 3.49
N LYS A 73 11.20 -17.59 4.12
CA LYS A 73 9.80 -17.30 4.48
C LYS A 73 9.67 -16.14 5.47
N GLU A 74 10.55 -16.07 6.46
CA GLU A 74 10.54 -15.01 7.48
C GLU A 74 10.82 -13.63 6.88
N ILE A 75 11.71 -13.57 5.88
CA ILE A 75 12.02 -12.32 5.16
C ILE A 75 10.77 -11.82 4.42
N VAL A 76 10.06 -12.72 3.74
CA VAL A 76 8.81 -12.40 3.05
C VAL A 76 7.75 -11.93 4.05
N PHE A 77 7.50 -12.70 5.11
CA PHE A 77 6.52 -12.34 6.14
C PHE A 77 6.83 -10.99 6.80
N ALA A 78 8.10 -10.67 7.06
CA ALA A 78 8.49 -9.39 7.61
C ALA A 78 8.05 -8.21 6.72
N LYS A 79 8.25 -8.28 5.40
CA LYS A 79 7.81 -7.22 4.48
C LYS A 79 6.29 -7.09 4.39
N TYR A 80 5.57 -8.21 4.45
CA TYR A 80 4.11 -8.20 4.49
C TYR A 80 3.58 -7.53 5.77
N VAL A 81 4.17 -7.85 6.92
CA VAL A 81 3.84 -7.20 8.20
C VAL A 81 4.13 -5.71 8.15
N VAL A 82 5.29 -5.29 7.65
CA VAL A 82 5.61 -3.86 7.46
C VAL A 82 4.60 -3.19 6.54
N SER A 83 4.19 -3.83 5.45
CA SER A 83 3.21 -3.27 4.51
C SER A 83 1.82 -3.07 5.14
N ILE A 84 1.41 -4.00 6.01
CA ILE A 84 0.18 -3.85 6.81
C ILE A 84 0.30 -2.70 7.81
N ILE A 85 1.46 -2.54 8.45
CA ILE A 85 1.71 -1.39 9.35
C ILE A 85 1.61 -0.07 8.58
N ILE A 86 2.20 0.02 7.39
CA ILE A 86 2.07 1.20 6.50
C ILE A 86 0.62 1.47 6.17
N LEU A 87 -0.17 0.44 5.84
CA LEU A 87 -1.59 0.56 5.56
C LEU A 87 -2.32 1.21 6.76
N PHE A 88 -2.15 0.68 7.97
CA PHE A 88 -2.79 1.24 9.17
C PHE A 88 -2.35 2.69 9.45
N ILE A 89 -1.07 3.01 9.25
CA ILE A 89 -0.57 4.38 9.40
C ILE A 89 -1.22 5.32 8.36
N SER A 90 -1.30 4.89 7.10
CA SER A 90 -1.87 5.70 6.02
C SER A 90 -3.35 6.03 6.25
N VAL A 91 -4.12 5.04 6.70
CA VAL A 91 -5.55 5.16 6.96
C VAL A 91 -5.79 6.00 8.21
N SER A 92 -4.97 5.85 9.26
CA SER A 92 -5.10 6.66 10.47
C SER A 92 -4.77 8.14 10.24
N ILE A 93 -3.71 8.44 9.47
CA ILE A 93 -3.39 9.82 9.06
C ILE A 93 -4.55 10.42 8.27
N GLY A 94 -5.08 9.71 7.28
CA GLY A 94 -6.22 10.18 6.51
C GLY A 94 -7.45 10.46 7.40
N CYS A 95 -7.74 9.58 8.35
CA CYS A 95 -8.88 9.71 9.26
C CYS A 95 -8.73 10.96 10.13
N PHE A 96 -7.53 11.20 10.66
CA PHE A 96 -7.21 12.40 11.42
C PHE A 96 -7.45 13.68 10.60
N THR A 97 -6.99 13.73 9.35
CA THR A 97 -7.20 14.90 8.47
C THR A 97 -8.68 15.16 8.17
N MET A 98 -9.50 14.11 8.08
CA MET A 98 -10.94 14.25 7.85
C MET A 98 -11.68 14.79 9.07
N VAL A 99 -11.38 14.26 10.26
CA VAL A 99 -12.00 14.70 11.52
C VAL A 99 -11.79 16.20 11.72
N MET A 100 -10.61 16.72 11.39
CA MET A 100 -10.31 18.16 11.47
C MET A 100 -11.18 19.02 10.54
N LYS A 101 -11.68 18.49 9.43
CA LYS A 101 -12.39 19.26 8.40
C LYS A 101 -13.91 19.16 8.50
N ASN A 102 -14.47 17.97 8.72
CA ASN A 102 -15.91 17.75 8.55
C ASN A 102 -16.71 17.57 9.84
N GLY A 103 -16.09 17.28 10.98
CA GLY A 103 -16.67 17.39 12.33
C GLY A 103 -17.91 16.56 12.72
N THR A 104 -18.78 16.13 11.79
CA THR A 104 -20.15 15.69 12.14
C THR A 104 -20.66 14.41 11.47
N ASN A 105 -20.23 14.03 10.26
CA ASN A 105 -20.69 12.81 9.56
C ASN A 105 -19.59 11.74 9.46
N ILE A 106 -19.10 11.27 10.61
CA ILE A 106 -17.92 10.40 10.69
C ILE A 106 -18.28 8.94 10.37
N PHE A 107 -19.46 8.45 10.77
CA PHE A 107 -19.82 7.04 10.63
C PHE A 107 -20.06 6.60 9.18
N GLU A 108 -20.91 7.31 8.43
CA GLU A 108 -21.15 7.00 7.00
C GLU A 108 -19.86 7.15 6.17
N PHE A 109 -19.02 8.12 6.52
CA PHE A 109 -17.73 8.30 5.87
C PHE A 109 -16.79 7.13 6.13
N ILE A 110 -16.69 6.65 7.38
CA ILE A 110 -15.86 5.48 7.73
C ILE A 110 -16.31 4.28 6.90
N GLU A 111 -17.60 4.00 6.87
CA GLU A 111 -18.14 2.83 6.19
C GLU A 111 -17.93 2.88 4.67
N MET A 112 -18.21 4.03 4.05
CA MET A 112 -18.18 4.15 2.59
C MET A 112 -16.78 4.41 2.03
N THR A 113 -15.94 5.20 2.70
CA THR A 113 -14.66 5.65 2.13
C THR A 113 -13.43 4.93 2.70
N MET A 114 -13.44 4.54 3.98
CA MET A 114 -12.31 3.81 4.55
C MET A 114 -12.26 2.36 4.07
N VAL A 115 -13.43 1.71 3.96
CA VAL A 115 -13.48 0.34 3.43
C VAL A 115 -13.00 0.30 1.98
N THR A 116 -13.41 1.27 1.15
CA THR A 116 -12.86 1.39 -0.22
C THR A 116 -11.35 1.56 -0.21
N SER A 117 -10.81 2.50 0.58
CA SER A 117 -9.38 2.79 0.51
C SER A 117 -8.55 1.60 0.96
N ILE A 118 -8.95 0.92 2.03
CA ILE A 118 -8.29 -0.30 2.50
C ILE A 118 -8.34 -1.38 1.41
N SER A 119 -9.48 -1.57 0.74
CA SER A 119 -9.60 -2.56 -0.34
C SER A 119 -8.64 -2.26 -1.50
N PHE A 120 -8.57 -1.00 -1.96
CA PHE A 120 -7.62 -0.59 -3.00
C PHE A 120 -6.16 -0.78 -2.60
N ILE A 121 -5.82 -0.42 -1.36
CA ILE A 121 -4.47 -0.61 -0.82
C ILE A 121 -4.11 -2.10 -0.78
N LEU A 122 -5.03 -2.98 -0.32
CA LEU A 122 -4.79 -4.42 -0.28
C LEU A 122 -4.59 -5.02 -1.66
N VAL A 123 -5.41 -4.63 -2.64
CA VAL A 123 -5.24 -5.05 -4.04
C VAL A 123 -3.87 -4.61 -4.55
N TYR A 124 -3.49 -3.35 -4.34
CA TYR A 124 -2.18 -2.83 -4.73
C TYR A 124 -1.02 -3.65 -4.11
N LEU A 125 -1.05 -3.87 -2.79
CA LEU A 125 -0.02 -4.63 -2.07
C LEU A 125 0.07 -6.08 -2.57
N SER A 126 -1.07 -6.68 -2.93
CA SER A 126 -1.16 -8.04 -3.47
C SER A 126 -0.38 -8.22 -4.76
N PHE A 127 -0.29 -7.18 -5.59
CA PHE A 127 0.50 -7.22 -6.82
C PHE A 127 1.95 -6.76 -6.58
N VAL A 128 2.15 -5.64 -5.89
CA VAL A 128 3.47 -5.04 -5.77
C VAL A 128 4.44 -5.90 -4.97
N LEU A 129 4.00 -6.53 -3.88
CA LEU A 129 4.91 -7.33 -3.05
C LEU A 129 5.47 -8.57 -3.79
N PRO A 130 4.67 -9.43 -4.44
CA PRO A 130 5.22 -10.52 -5.25
C PRO A 130 6.15 -10.05 -6.38
N ILE A 131 5.79 -8.95 -7.04
CA ILE A 131 6.53 -8.41 -8.17
C ILE A 131 7.88 -7.86 -7.71
N SER A 132 7.91 -7.14 -6.59
CA SER A 132 9.13 -6.55 -6.04
C SER A 132 10.13 -7.61 -5.60
N PHE A 133 9.67 -8.69 -4.97
CA PHE A 133 10.50 -9.85 -4.66
C PHE A 133 11.07 -10.55 -5.90
N ARG A 134 10.40 -10.45 -7.06
CA ARG A 134 10.85 -11.11 -8.30
C ARG A 134 11.80 -10.25 -9.12
N LEU A 135 11.50 -8.97 -9.29
CA LEU A 135 12.12 -8.09 -10.30
C LEU A 135 13.04 -7.01 -9.71
N GLY A 136 13.10 -6.89 -8.38
CA GLY A 136 13.87 -5.86 -7.71
C GLY A 136 13.23 -4.47 -7.84
N TYR A 137 13.80 -3.50 -7.12
CA TYR A 137 13.23 -2.16 -6.95
C TYR A 137 13.04 -1.40 -8.27
N LYS A 138 14.08 -1.31 -9.10
CA LYS A 138 14.08 -0.44 -10.30
C LYS A 138 12.97 -0.77 -11.30
N LYS A 139 12.64 -2.06 -11.45
CA LYS A 139 11.55 -2.51 -12.34
C LYS A 139 10.18 -2.37 -11.69
N THR A 140 10.12 -2.42 -10.36
CA THR A 140 8.86 -2.32 -9.60
C THR A 140 8.20 -0.95 -9.78
N ILE A 141 8.97 0.15 -9.84
CA ILE A 141 8.39 1.49 -10.05
C ILE A 141 7.60 1.59 -11.35
N PHE A 142 8.19 1.13 -12.47
CA PHE A 142 7.51 1.14 -13.76
C PHE A 142 6.26 0.27 -13.74
N ILE A 143 6.33 -0.89 -13.09
CA ILE A 143 5.19 -1.80 -12.97
C ILE A 143 4.10 -1.23 -12.08
N THR A 144 4.43 -0.51 -11.00
CA THR A 144 3.47 0.18 -10.15
C THR A 144 2.66 1.20 -10.94
N ILE A 145 3.31 1.99 -11.80
CA ILE A 145 2.60 2.97 -12.66
C ILE A 145 1.61 2.25 -13.58
N VAL A 146 2.02 1.12 -14.18
CA VAL A 146 1.14 0.31 -15.04
C VAL A 146 -0.04 -0.28 -14.25
N ILE A 147 0.20 -0.78 -13.04
CA ILE A 147 -0.84 -1.34 -12.15
C ILE A 147 -1.89 -0.30 -11.78
N PHE A 148 -1.53 0.97 -11.63
CA PHE A 148 -2.51 2.03 -11.37
C PHE A 148 -3.21 2.53 -12.64
N MET A 149 -2.45 2.82 -13.70
CA MET A 149 -3.01 3.47 -14.89
C MET A 149 -3.93 2.53 -15.68
N VAL A 150 -3.54 1.28 -15.87
CA VAL A 150 -4.26 0.36 -16.76
C VAL A 150 -5.68 0.06 -16.26
N PRO A 151 -5.90 -0.32 -14.98
CA PRO A 151 -7.24 -0.61 -14.50
C PRO A 151 -8.15 0.61 -14.49
N ILE A 152 -7.64 1.79 -14.12
CA ILE A 152 -8.43 3.03 -14.07
C ILE A 152 -8.92 3.38 -15.47
N VAL A 153 -8.03 3.38 -16.47
CA VAL A 153 -8.40 3.68 -17.86
C VAL A 153 -9.40 2.65 -18.39
N ILE A 154 -9.22 1.36 -18.12
CA ILE A 154 -10.14 0.31 -18.56
C ILE A 154 -11.52 0.48 -17.93
N LEU A 155 -11.60 0.69 -16.62
CA LEU A 155 -12.86 0.84 -15.89
C LEU A 155 -13.64 2.08 -16.35
N GLU A 156 -12.95 3.19 -16.57
CA GLU A 156 -13.58 4.45 -16.98
C GLU A 156 -14.01 4.41 -18.46
N THR A 157 -13.14 3.95 -19.37
CA THR A 157 -13.40 4.02 -20.82
C THR A 157 -14.29 2.90 -21.35
N LEU A 158 -14.16 1.66 -20.83
CA LEU A 158 -14.89 0.51 -21.35
C LEU A 158 -16.17 0.22 -20.55
N PHE A 159 -16.16 0.47 -19.24
CA PHE A 159 -17.28 0.12 -18.36
C PHE A 159 -18.06 1.32 -17.84
N GLN A 160 -17.56 2.56 -18.04
CA GLN A 160 -18.16 3.80 -17.52
C GLN A 160 -18.45 3.74 -16.01
N ILE A 161 -17.64 2.98 -15.28
CA ILE A 161 -17.81 2.80 -13.84
C ILE A 161 -17.11 3.95 -13.12
N ASN A 162 -17.90 4.80 -12.47
CA ASN A 162 -17.38 5.87 -11.63
C ASN A 162 -16.99 5.36 -10.24
N LEU A 163 -16.09 6.08 -9.55
CA LEU A 163 -15.68 5.78 -8.18
C LEU A 163 -16.86 5.65 -7.20
N GLU A 164 -17.93 6.42 -7.42
CA GLU A 164 -19.16 6.36 -6.61
C GLU A 164 -19.92 5.04 -6.78
N GLN A 165 -19.90 4.43 -7.97
CA GLN A 165 -20.51 3.12 -8.19
C GLN A 165 -19.68 1.99 -7.56
N ILE A 166 -18.36 2.14 -7.53
CA ILE A 166 -17.46 1.20 -6.85
C ILE A 166 -17.76 1.17 -5.35
N GLN A 167 -18.06 2.34 -4.76
CA GLN A 167 -18.44 2.47 -3.35
C GLN A 167 -19.70 1.67 -2.98
N LEU A 168 -20.62 1.41 -3.93
CA LEU A 168 -21.82 0.61 -3.68
C LEU A 168 -21.50 -0.89 -3.47
N TYR A 169 -20.37 -1.38 -3.99
CA TYR A 169 -19.96 -2.79 -3.91
C TYR A 169 -18.82 -3.04 -2.90
N ASN A 170 -18.68 -2.15 -1.92
CA ASN A 170 -17.58 -2.14 -0.96
C ASN A 170 -17.35 -3.45 -0.21
N SER A 171 -18.41 -4.09 0.28
CA SER A 171 -18.30 -5.32 1.05
C SER A 171 -17.69 -6.45 0.22
N LEU A 172 -18.12 -6.59 -1.04
CA LEU A 172 -17.60 -7.60 -1.96
C LEU A 172 -16.16 -7.30 -2.38
N LEU A 173 -15.84 -6.04 -2.67
CA LEU A 173 -14.48 -5.60 -2.97
C LEU A 173 -13.53 -5.87 -1.81
N PHE A 174 -13.94 -5.56 -0.58
CA PHE A 174 -13.14 -5.79 0.62
C PHE A 174 -12.83 -7.28 0.82
N ILE A 175 -13.82 -8.15 0.75
CA ILE A 175 -13.62 -9.61 0.86
C ILE A 175 -12.68 -10.11 -0.23
N SER A 176 -12.89 -9.69 -1.48
CA SER A 176 -12.04 -10.09 -2.61
C SER A 176 -10.58 -9.64 -2.43
N SER A 177 -10.37 -8.44 -1.88
CA SER A 177 -9.03 -7.88 -1.65
C SER A 177 -8.26 -8.65 -0.58
N ILE A 178 -8.94 -9.10 0.48
CA ILE A 178 -8.34 -9.94 1.53
C ILE A 178 -7.94 -11.30 0.95
N CYS A 179 -8.82 -11.92 0.17
CA CYS A 179 -8.50 -13.19 -0.49
C CYS A 179 -7.29 -13.06 -1.41
N MET A 180 -7.23 -12.01 -2.23
CA MET A 180 -6.08 -11.73 -3.10
C MET A 180 -4.79 -11.54 -2.32
N PHE A 181 -4.83 -10.81 -1.19
CA PHE A 181 -3.67 -10.57 -0.35
C PHE A 181 -3.15 -11.84 0.34
N ILE A 182 -4.05 -12.72 0.77
CA ILE A 182 -3.65 -14.02 1.33
C ILE A 182 -2.96 -14.86 0.24
N VAL A 183 -3.53 -14.91 -0.97
CA VAL A 183 -2.92 -15.63 -2.10
C VAL A 183 -1.55 -15.05 -2.46
N SER A 184 -1.40 -13.72 -2.42
CA SER A 184 -0.14 -13.07 -2.77
C SER A 184 1.00 -13.48 -1.84
N ILE A 185 0.75 -13.72 -0.55
CA ILE A 185 1.76 -14.20 0.41
C ILE A 185 2.36 -15.53 -0.07
N PHE A 186 1.50 -16.49 -0.44
CA PHE A 186 1.96 -17.80 -0.92
C PHE A 186 2.75 -17.67 -2.23
N VAL A 187 2.31 -16.80 -3.14
CA VAL A 187 3.02 -16.52 -4.39
C VAL A 187 4.39 -15.91 -4.12
N SER A 188 4.49 -14.92 -3.21
CA SER A 188 5.74 -14.28 -2.82
C SER A 188 6.74 -15.27 -2.21
N VAL A 189 6.29 -16.16 -1.32
CA VAL A 189 7.15 -17.19 -0.72
C VAL A 189 7.74 -18.09 -1.80
N LYS A 190 6.89 -18.59 -2.72
CA LYS A 190 7.33 -19.48 -3.80
C LYS A 190 8.27 -18.77 -4.79
N LEU A 191 8.06 -17.48 -5.05
CA LEU A 191 8.94 -16.68 -5.90
C LEU A 191 10.30 -16.43 -5.25
N TYR A 192 10.32 -16.15 -3.95
CA TYR A 192 11.54 -15.85 -3.21
C TYR A 192 12.39 -17.10 -2.94
N GLU A 193 11.76 -18.27 -2.72
CA GLU A 193 12.47 -19.55 -2.60
C GLU A 193 13.22 -19.93 -3.89
N LYS A 194 12.60 -19.67 -5.05
CA LYS A 194 13.16 -19.94 -6.39
C LYS A 194 14.27 -18.98 -6.81
N ARG A 195 14.47 -17.87 -6.11
CA ARG A 195 15.65 -17.02 -6.33
C ARG A 195 16.85 -17.76 -5.74
N GLU A 196 17.68 -18.28 -6.63
CA GLU A 196 19.05 -18.68 -6.34
C GLU A 196 19.86 -17.39 -6.20
N PHE A 197 20.28 -17.10 -4.97
CA PHE A 197 21.39 -16.22 -4.67
C PHE A 197 22.51 -17.11 -4.14
#